data_AF-A0A3M2BTA2-F1
#
_entry.id   AF-A0A3M2BTA2-F1
#
_cell.length_a   1.000
_cell.length_b   1.000
_cell.length_c   1.000
_cell.angle_alpha   90.00
_cell.angle_beta   90.00
_cell.angle_gamma   90.00
#
_symmetry.space_group_name_H-M   'P 1'
#
loop_
_entity.id
_entity.type
_entity.pdbx_description
1 polymer ?
#
loop_
_entity_poly.entity_id
_entity_poly.type
_entity_poly.pdbx_seq_one_letter_code
_entity_poly.pdbx_strand_id
1 'polypeptide(L)'
;MLSELPPWQRLFLSIGAGCLVLHLGIRVFDTRIELFTGLSTFNLKWAMVMFVMPFVSGVVVSLLYGLGGKIICYFPPLIVHALSYADTLYLSGVPQGASLTPLGWWGFFVVIVIESAAIGGVFGEIWLKKTYGRKSIVNPADDSRHDPFADRH
;
A
#
# COMPACT_ATOMS: atom_id res chain seq x y z
N MET A 1 4.84 10.76 17.18
CA MET A 1 3.70 10.02 17.77
C MET A 1 3.70 8.54 17.37
N LEU A 2 3.80 8.17 16.08
CA LEU A 2 3.95 6.76 15.67
C LEU A 2 5.36 6.15 15.89
N SER A 3 6.38 6.99 16.10
CA SER A 3 7.76 6.57 16.38
C SER A 3 7.97 5.95 17.77
N GLU A 4 7.01 6.14 18.67
CA GLU A 4 7.06 5.69 20.07
C GLU A 4 6.55 4.25 20.22
N LEU A 5 5.89 3.71 19.19
CA LEU A 5 5.27 2.38 19.24
C LEU A 5 6.28 1.28 18.91
N PRO A 6 6.18 0.11 19.58
CA PRO A 6 6.91 -1.09 19.22
C PRO A 6 6.76 -1.45 17.73
N PRO A 7 7.80 -1.96 17.07
CA PRO A 7 7.80 -2.23 15.62
C PRO A 7 6.67 -3.18 15.19
N TRP A 8 6.33 -4.16 16.03
CA TRP A 8 5.23 -5.09 15.78
C TRP A 8 3.86 -4.41 15.75
N GLN A 9 3.61 -3.45 16.65
CA GLN A 9 2.35 -2.71 16.66
C GLN A 9 2.22 -1.83 15.40
N ARG A 10 3.33 -1.21 14.97
CA ARG A 10 3.36 -0.42 13.74
C ARG A 10 3.09 -1.30 12.52
N LEU A 11 3.65 -2.52 12.49
CA LEU A 11 3.38 -3.49 11.43
C LEU A 11 1.88 -3.81 11.33
N PHE A 12 1.24 -4.22 12.44
CA PHE A 12 -0.18 -4.56 12.45
C PHE A 12 -1.08 -3.37 12.10
N LEU A 13 -0.75 -2.18 12.61
CA LEU A 13 -1.49 -0.96 12.28
C LEU A 13 -1.40 -0.62 10.79
N SER A 14 -0.19 -0.67 10.21
CA SER A 14 0.01 -0.37 8.80
C SER A 14 -0.70 -1.38 7.89
N ILE A 15 -0.59 -2.68 8.19
CA ILE A 15 -1.29 -3.72 7.43
C ILE A 15 -2.81 -3.54 7.57
N GLY A 16 -3.31 -3.33 8.79
CA GLY A 16 -4.73 -3.09 9.06
C GLY A 16 -5.27 -1.87 8.31
N ALA A 17 -4.53 -0.77 8.29
CA ALA A 17 -4.90 0.43 7.54
C ALA A 17 -4.92 0.17 6.03
N GLY A 18 -3.92 -0.53 5.48
CA GLY A 18 -3.91 -0.93 4.07
C GLY A 18 -5.11 -1.83 3.71
N CYS A 19 -5.39 -2.83 4.55
CA CYS A 19 -6.54 -3.70 4.37
C CYS A 19 -7.85 -2.92 4.39
N LEU A 20 -7.99 -1.95 5.31
CA LEU A 20 -9.17 -1.10 5.41
C LEU A 20 -9.36 -0.25 4.15
N VAL A 21 -8.31 0.41 3.66
CA VAL A 21 -8.36 1.23 2.44
C VAL A 21 -8.78 0.38 1.23
N LEU A 22 -8.17 -0.79 1.07
CA LEU A 22 -8.54 -1.73 -0.01
C LEU A 22 -9.98 -2.22 0.12
N HIS A 23 -10.40 -2.61 1.32
CA HIS A 23 -11.75 -3.11 1.56
C HIS A 23 -12.80 -2.03 1.26
N LEU A 24 -12.55 -0.79 1.70
CA LEU A 24 -13.42 0.34 1.38
C LEU A 24 -13.43 0.64 -0.12
N GLY A 25 -12.27 0.55 -0.80
CA GLY A 25 -12.19 0.70 -2.25
C GLY A 25 -13.10 -0.30 -2.97
N ILE A 26 -12.99 -1.59 -2.63
CA ILE A 26 -13.84 -2.65 -3.22
C ILE A 26 -15.33 -2.35 -2.99
N ARG A 27 -15.70 -1.86 -1.80
CA ARG A 27 -17.09 -1.47 -1.47
C ARG A 27 -17.59 -0.26 -2.25
N VAL A 28 -16.74 0.76 -2.45
CA VAL A 28 -17.10 2.00 -3.17
C VAL A 28 -17.31 1.74 -4.66
N PHE A 29 -16.45 0.93 -5.26
CA PHE A 29 -16.55 0.60 -6.69
C PHE A 29 -17.50 -0.57 -6.97
N ASP A 30 -17.96 -1.25 -5.92
CA ASP A 30 -18.81 -2.46 -5.96
C ASP A 30 -18.32 -3.47 -7.01
N THR A 31 -17.00 -3.58 -7.13
CA THR A 31 -16.33 -4.37 -8.16
C THR A 31 -15.44 -5.38 -7.48
N ARG A 32 -15.73 -6.66 -7.71
CA ARG A 32 -15.03 -7.81 -7.16
C ARG A 32 -14.18 -8.44 -8.26
N ILE A 33 -12.89 -8.65 -7.99
CA ILE A 33 -11.96 -9.22 -8.99
C ILE A 33 -12.11 -10.75 -9.12
N GLU A 34 -12.72 -11.37 -8.11
CA GLU A 34 -13.04 -12.80 -8.07
C GLU A 34 -14.28 -13.18 -8.90
N LEU A 35 -15.09 -12.20 -9.30
CA LEU A 35 -16.30 -12.41 -10.10
C LEU A 35 -16.04 -12.04 -11.56
N PHE A 36 -16.39 -12.97 -12.45
CA PHE A 36 -16.32 -12.78 -13.89
C PHE A 36 -17.73 -12.75 -14.49
N THR A 37 -18.13 -11.62 -15.07
CA THR A 37 -19.45 -11.42 -15.72
C THR A 37 -19.31 -11.28 -17.24
N GLY A 38 -18.21 -11.78 -17.83
CA GLY A 38 -17.90 -11.63 -19.26
C GLY A 38 -17.09 -10.36 -19.56
N LEU A 39 -17.15 -9.86 -20.80
CA LEU A 39 -16.37 -8.69 -21.26
C LEU A 39 -16.75 -7.38 -20.54
N SER A 40 -17.94 -7.31 -19.95
CA SER A 40 -18.38 -6.19 -19.11
C SER A 40 -17.56 -6.03 -17.82
N THR A 41 -16.85 -7.09 -17.40
CA THR A 41 -15.96 -7.08 -16.23
C THR A 41 -14.80 -6.09 -16.43
N PHE A 42 -14.25 -6.00 -17.65
CA PHE A 42 -13.08 -5.17 -17.97
C PHE A 42 -13.46 -3.71 -18.26
N ASN A 43 -14.18 -3.09 -17.32
CA ASN A 43 -14.54 -1.69 -17.39
C ASN A 43 -13.55 -0.81 -16.59
N LEU A 44 -13.71 0.51 -16.69
CA LEU A 44 -12.84 1.45 -15.99
C LEU A 44 -12.87 1.27 -14.47
N LYS A 45 -14.01 0.89 -13.87
CA LYS A 45 -14.10 0.67 -12.41
C LYS A 45 -13.22 -0.52 -11.98
N TRP A 46 -13.23 -1.60 -12.76
CA TRP A 46 -12.36 -2.74 -12.53
C TRP A 46 -10.88 -2.36 -12.61
N ALA A 47 -10.49 -1.56 -13.60
CA ALA A 47 -9.12 -1.05 -13.70
C ALA A 47 -8.74 -0.16 -12.50
N MET A 48 -9.66 0.70 -12.04
CA MET A 48 -9.44 1.53 -10.85
C MET A 48 -9.26 0.69 -9.58
N VAL A 49 -10.03 -0.39 -9.42
CA VAL A 49 -9.88 -1.32 -8.31
C VAL A 49 -8.59 -2.14 -8.41
N MET A 50 -8.15 -2.49 -9.63
CA MET A 50 -6.92 -3.26 -9.83
C MET A 50 -5.63 -2.47 -9.67
N PHE A 51 -5.61 -1.20 -10.07
CA PHE A 51 -4.39 -0.41 -10.10
C PHE A 51 -4.40 0.71 -9.06
N VAL A 52 -5.47 1.51 -9.02
CA VAL A 52 -5.50 2.74 -8.22
C VAL A 52 -5.74 2.44 -6.74
N MET A 53 -6.69 1.57 -6.40
CA MET A 53 -6.97 1.20 -5.00
C MET A 53 -5.76 0.56 -4.30
N PRO A 54 -5.11 -0.49 -4.86
CA PRO A 54 -3.92 -1.07 -4.26
C PRO A 54 -2.76 -0.10 -4.21
N PHE A 55 -2.58 0.74 -5.24
CA PHE A 55 -1.57 1.81 -5.21
C PHE A 55 -1.77 2.75 -4.01
N VAL A 56 -2.99 3.26 -3.81
CA VAL A 56 -3.31 4.15 -2.69
C VAL A 56 -3.09 3.43 -1.35
N SER A 57 -3.52 2.18 -1.24
CA SER A 57 -3.26 1.36 -0.04
C SER A 57 -1.76 1.21 0.23
N GLY A 58 -0.95 0.93 -0.80
CA GLY A 58 0.51 0.84 -0.69
C GLY A 58 1.13 2.15 -0.21
N VAL A 59 0.70 3.29 -0.74
CA VAL A 59 1.14 4.61 -0.26
C VAL A 59 0.83 4.78 1.23
N VAL A 60 -0.39 4.48 1.66
CA VAL A 60 -0.82 4.62 3.06
C VAL A 60 0.00 3.72 3.99
N VAL A 61 0.17 2.44 3.64
CA VAL A 61 0.97 1.47 4.42
C VAL A 61 2.40 1.98 4.60
N SER A 62 3.00 2.47 3.52
CA SER A 62 4.38 2.97 3.52
C SER A 62 4.54 4.25 4.33
N LEU A 63 3.57 5.17 4.28
CA LEU A 63 3.56 6.38 5.11
C LEU A 63 3.45 6.07 6.60
N LEU A 64 2.66 5.06 6.99
CA LEU A 64 2.48 4.67 8.39
C LEU A 64 3.69 3.89 8.94
N TYR A 65 4.21 2.94 8.16
CA TYR A 65 5.32 2.10 8.58
C TYR A 65 6.68 2.82 8.51
N GLY A 66 6.92 3.54 7.42
CA GLY A 66 8.17 4.22 7.15
C GLY A 66 9.17 3.41 6.31
N LEU A 67 10.46 3.47 6.66
CA LEU A 67 11.53 2.76 5.94
C LEU A 67 11.28 1.24 5.97
N GLY A 68 11.07 0.64 4.80
CA GLY A 68 10.71 -0.79 4.68
C GLY A 68 9.23 -1.04 4.37
N GLY A 69 8.40 0.00 4.31
CA GLY A 69 6.99 -0.09 3.95
C GLY A 69 6.76 -0.82 2.63
N LYS A 70 7.66 -0.69 1.66
CA LYS A 70 7.58 -1.35 0.34
C LYS A 70 7.32 -2.86 0.42
N ILE A 71 7.95 -3.58 1.35
CA ILE A 71 7.78 -5.05 1.49
C ILE A 71 6.46 -5.38 2.20
N ILE A 72 5.98 -4.49 3.07
CA ILE A 72 4.78 -4.72 3.85
C ILE A 72 3.52 -4.45 3.00
N CYS A 73 3.64 -3.64 1.94
CA CYS A 73 2.56 -3.33 1.00
C CYS A 73 2.02 -4.56 0.25
N TYR A 74 2.76 -5.67 0.22
CA TYR A 74 2.34 -6.91 -0.44
C TYR A 74 1.24 -7.65 0.34
N PHE A 75 1.21 -7.51 1.68
CA PHE A 75 0.29 -8.27 2.53
C PHE A 75 -1.17 -7.81 2.43
N PRO A 76 -1.50 -6.50 2.47
CA PRO A 76 -2.89 -6.05 2.39
C PRO A 76 -3.68 -6.58 1.18
N PRO A 77 -3.20 -6.45 -0.08
CA PRO A 77 -3.93 -6.96 -1.23
C PRO A 77 -4.07 -8.48 -1.18
N LEU A 78 -3.03 -9.20 -0.74
CA LEU A 78 -3.09 -10.65 -0.62
C LEU A 78 -4.18 -11.08 0.38
N ILE A 79 -4.22 -10.47 1.56
CA ILE A 79 -5.18 -10.81 2.63
C ILE A 79 -6.61 -10.47 2.18
N VAL A 80 -6.84 -9.23 1.71
CA VAL A 80 -8.20 -8.77 1.36
C VAL A 80 -8.79 -9.59 0.22
N HIS A 81 -8.02 -9.88 -0.82
CA HIS A 81 -8.52 -10.65 -1.95
C HIS A 81 -8.65 -12.14 -1.64
N ALA A 82 -7.74 -12.73 -0.87
CA ALA A 82 -7.89 -14.11 -0.42
C ALA A 82 -9.15 -14.30 0.43
N LEU A 83 -9.42 -13.37 1.35
CA LEU A 83 -10.65 -13.40 2.15
C LEU A 83 -11.90 -13.21 1.29
N SER A 84 -11.87 -12.30 0.31
CA SER A 84 -13.03 -12.07 -0.59
C SER A 84 -13.31 -13.28 -1.48
N TYR A 85 -12.26 -13.95 -1.96
CA TYR A 85 -12.37 -15.19 -2.73
C TYR A 85 -12.93 -16.33 -1.86
N ALA A 86 -12.42 -16.49 -0.63
CA ALA A 86 -12.91 -17.49 0.31
C ALA A 86 -14.37 -17.24 0.72
N ASP A 87 -14.76 -15.98 0.95
CA ASP A 87 -16.14 -15.58 1.22
C ASP A 87 -17.08 -15.97 0.08
N THR A 88 -16.69 -15.68 -1.16
CA THR A 88 -17.48 -16.05 -2.35
C THR A 88 -17.57 -17.56 -2.52
N LEU A 89 -16.50 -18.31 -2.20
CA LEU A 89 -16.45 -19.76 -2.35
C LEU A 89 -17.26 -20.51 -1.28
N TYR A 90 -17.21 -20.07 -0.02
CA TYR A 90 -17.72 -20.85 1.11
C TYR A 90 -18.96 -20.25 1.80
N LEU A 91 -19.18 -18.93 1.72
CA LEU A 91 -20.21 -18.24 2.52
C LEU A 91 -21.31 -17.64 1.65
N SER A 92 -20.93 -16.74 0.74
CA SER A 92 -21.86 -15.90 -0.02
C SER A 92 -22.31 -16.56 -1.33
N GLY A 93 -21.52 -17.49 -1.86
CA GLY A 93 -21.77 -18.08 -3.17
C GLY A 93 -21.54 -17.10 -4.33
N VAL A 94 -21.75 -17.57 -5.55
CA VAL A 94 -21.61 -16.76 -6.76
C VAL A 94 -22.95 -16.09 -7.10
N PRO A 95 -23.01 -14.74 -7.20
CA PRO A 95 -24.24 -14.05 -7.57
C PRO A 95 -24.70 -14.36 -8.99
N GLN A 96 -26.01 -14.28 -9.24
CA GLN A 96 -26.62 -14.61 -10.53
C GLN A 96 -26.01 -13.78 -11.67
N GLY A 97 -25.59 -14.45 -12.74
CA GLY A 97 -24.97 -13.80 -13.91
C GLY A 97 -23.47 -13.56 -13.80
N ALA A 98 -22.84 -13.93 -12.68
CA ALA A 98 -21.40 -14.00 -12.53
C ALA A 98 -20.94 -15.47 -12.47
N SER A 99 -19.69 -15.72 -12.83
CA SER A 99 -18.98 -16.96 -12.57
C SER A 99 -17.76 -16.67 -11.69
N LEU A 100 -17.44 -17.57 -10.77
CA LEU A 100 -16.19 -17.46 -10.01
C LEU A 100 -15.00 -17.60 -10.97
N THR A 101 -14.08 -16.64 -10.92
CA THR A 101 -12.86 -16.68 -11.73
C THR A 101 -12.03 -17.90 -11.34
N PRO A 102 -11.59 -18.73 -12.30
CA PRO A 102 -10.73 -19.88 -12.01
C PRO A 102 -9.48 -19.44 -11.24
N LEU A 103 -9.03 -20.27 -10.29
CA LEU A 103 -7.94 -19.94 -9.36
C LEU A 103 -6.66 -19.44 -10.06
N GLY A 104 -6.33 -19.99 -11.24
CA GLY A 104 -5.18 -19.55 -12.03
C GLY A 104 -5.32 -18.12 -12.56
N TRP A 105 -6.49 -17.77 -13.11
CA TRP A 105 -6.77 -16.42 -13.59
C TRP A 105 -6.89 -15.41 -12.45
N TRP A 106 -7.54 -15.82 -11.36
CA TRP A 106 -7.62 -15.00 -10.15
C TRP A 106 -6.24 -14.73 -9.56
N GLY A 107 -5.36 -15.73 -9.50
CA GLY A 107 -3.98 -15.57 -9.03
C GLY A 107 -3.19 -14.55 -9.84
N PHE A 108 -3.34 -14.57 -11.18
CA PHE A 108 -2.71 -13.58 -12.06
C PHE A 108 -3.19 -12.15 -11.74
N PHE A 109 -4.50 -11.98 -11.53
CA PHE A 109 -5.08 -10.71 -11.12
C PHE A 109 -4.57 -10.23 -9.77
N VAL A 110 -4.46 -11.12 -8.78
CA VAL A 110 -3.90 -10.79 -7.47
C VAL A 110 -2.45 -10.35 -7.57
N VAL A 111 -1.62 -10.98 -8.42
CA VAL A 111 -0.24 -10.54 -8.65
C VAL A 111 -0.21 -9.11 -9.20
N ILE A 112 -1.06 -8.76 -10.17
CA ILE A 112 -1.14 -7.39 -10.71
C ILE A 112 -1.50 -6.37 -9.61
N VAL A 113 -2.47 -6.72 -8.77
CA VAL A 113 -2.89 -5.87 -7.64
C VAL A 113 -1.74 -5.72 -6.64
N ILE A 114 -1.02 -6.79 -6.33
CA ILE A 114 0.14 -6.78 -5.45
C ILE A 114 1.23 -5.86 -6.00
N GLU A 115 1.59 -6.00 -7.28
CA GLU A 115 2.60 -5.14 -7.91
C GLU A 115 2.16 -3.67 -7.91
N SER A 116 0.88 -3.39 -8.14
CA SER A 116 0.32 -2.04 -8.06
C SER A 116 0.45 -1.45 -6.64
N ALA A 117 0.23 -2.26 -5.61
CA ALA A 117 0.46 -1.86 -4.22
C ALA A 117 1.93 -1.66 -3.90
N ALA A 118 2.83 -2.50 -4.44
CA ALA A 118 4.26 -2.35 -4.27
C ALA A 118 4.77 -1.03 -4.86
N ILE A 119 4.30 -0.66 -6.06
CA ILE A 119 4.58 0.64 -6.67
C ILE A 119 4.12 1.77 -5.74
N GLY A 120 2.89 1.71 -5.22
CA GLY A 120 2.39 2.67 -4.24
C GLY A 120 3.26 2.77 -2.98
N GLY A 121 3.73 1.62 -2.49
CA GLY A 121 4.65 1.54 -1.34
C GLY A 121 5.97 2.27 -1.57
N VAL A 122 6.55 2.13 -2.76
CA VAL A 122 7.75 2.87 -3.17
C VAL A 122 7.50 4.37 -3.20
N PHE A 123 6.37 4.81 -3.78
CA PHE A 123 6.00 6.23 -3.80
C PHE A 123 5.82 6.82 -2.39
N GLY A 124 5.13 6.09 -1.49
CA GLY A 124 4.98 6.50 -0.10
C GLY A 124 6.33 6.65 0.62
N GLU A 125 7.27 5.74 0.36
CA GLU A 125 8.60 5.79 0.98
C GLU A 125 9.40 6.99 0.47
N ILE A 126 9.33 7.30 -0.84
CA ILE A 126 9.97 8.48 -1.44
C ILE A 126 9.41 9.76 -0.83
N TRP A 127 8.10 9.86 -0.65
CA TRP A 127 7.46 11.04 -0.06
C TRP A 127 7.91 11.25 1.39
N LEU A 128 7.98 10.17 2.17
CA LEU A 128 8.45 10.23 3.54
C LEU A 128 9.92 10.69 3.61
N LYS A 129 10.78 10.16 2.73
CA LYS A 129 12.21 10.56 2.65
C LYS A 129 12.37 12.04 2.32
N LYS A 130 11.57 12.58 1.39
CA LYS A 130 11.58 14.03 1.08
C LYS A 130 11.17 14.89 2.28
N THR A 131 10.30 14.38 3.14
CA THR A 131 9.77 15.12 4.30
C THR A 131 10.72 15.07 5.51
N TYR A 132 11.35 13.91 5.78
CA TYR A 132 12.25 13.73 6.93
C TYR A 132 13.74 13.98 6.62
N GLY A 133 14.17 13.89 5.36
CA GLY A 133 15.57 14.12 4.95
C GLY A 133 16.05 15.57 5.03
N ARG A 134 15.18 16.52 5.41
CA ARG A 134 15.49 17.95 5.54
C ARG A 134 15.62 18.40 7.00
N LYS A 135 16.17 17.55 7.86
CA LYS A 135 16.89 18.01 9.05
C LYS A 135 18.36 17.68 8.83
N SER A 136 19.00 18.49 7.98
CA SER A 136 20.45 18.58 7.99
C SER A 136 20.86 18.95 9.41
N ILE A 137 21.61 18.07 10.04
CA ILE A 137 22.38 18.39 11.22
C ILE A 137 23.28 19.55 10.79
N VAL A 138 22.89 20.79 11.10
CA VAL A 138 23.85 21.88 11.18
C VAL A 138 24.75 21.47 12.34
N ASN A 139 25.91 20.95 12.01
CA ASN A 139 26.90 20.58 13.00
C ASN A 139 27.50 21.91 13.51
N PRO A 140 27.32 22.29 14.78
CA PRO A 140 27.85 23.56 15.29
C PRO A 140 29.38 23.64 15.16
N ALA A 141 30.05 22.50 14.96
CA ALA A 141 31.49 22.39 14.74
C ALA A 141 31.98 22.85 13.35
N ASP A 142 31.08 23.11 12.39
CA ASP A 142 31.45 23.66 11.07
C ASP A 142 31.36 25.21 11.05
N ASP A 143 30.64 25.81 12.00
CA ASP A 143 30.48 27.27 12.11
C ASP A 143 31.70 27.93 12.78
N SER A 144 32.48 27.19 13.57
CA SER A 144 33.67 27.70 14.26
C SER A 144 34.96 27.66 13.43
N ARG A 145 34.90 27.33 12.13
CA ARG A 145 36.07 27.32 11.23
C ARG A 145 36.16 28.55 10.32
N HIS A 146 35.24 29.49 10.46
CA HIS A 146 35.25 30.74 9.72
C HIS A 146 35.39 31.95 10.65
N ASP A 147 36.43 31.90 11.49
CA ASP A 147 36.90 33.06 12.24
C ASP A 147 38.10 33.66 11.47
N PRO A 148 37.92 34.67 10.60
CA PRO A 148 39.02 35.29 9.85
C PRO A 148 40.02 36.08 10.72
N PHE A 149 39.95 35.92 12.05
CA PHE A 149 40.74 36.64 13.04
C PHE A 149 41.59 35.72 13.94
N ALA A 150 41.58 34.40 13.73
CA ALA A 150 42.34 33.45 14.55
C ALA A 150 43.87 33.54 14.38
N ASP A 151 44.37 34.16 13.31
CA ASP A 151 45.80 34.19 12.96
C ASP A 151 46.54 35.48 13.35
N ARG A 152 45.96 36.32 14.21
CA ARG A 152 46.65 37.51 14.75
C ARG A 152 46.89 37.38 16.24
N HIS A 153 47.92 36.64 16.65
CA HIS A 153 48.71 36.90 17.87
C HIS A 153 50.05 36.17 17.81
#